data_AF-A0A9D6UKZ0-F1
#
_entry.id   AF-A0A9D6UKZ0-F1
#
_cell.length_a   1.000
_cell.length_b   1.000
_cell.length_c   1.000
_cell.angle_alpha   90.00
_cell.angle_beta   90.00
_cell.angle_gamma   90.00
#
_symmetry.space_group_name_H-M   'P 1'
#
loop_
_entity.id
_entity.type
_entity.pdbx_description
1 polymer ?
#
loop_
_entity_poly.entity_id
_entity_poly.type
_entity_poly.pdbx_seq_one_letter_code
_entity_poly.pdbx_strand_id
1 'polypeptide(L)'
;LTRRLEEKPPGSASAAVGGMEVYVPLAGLIDFEKEIARLNREKEKIEAELVKIRDRLADQNFIIRANPASVEKEKEREKEFSAKVKLLQERLESLKT
;
A
#
# COMPACT_ATOMS: atom_id res chain seq x y z
N LEU A 1 -35.71 -16.41 9.64
CA LEU A 1 -34.61 -16.45 8.65
C LEU A 1 -33.38 -15.79 9.25
N THR A 2 -32.65 -16.48 10.13
CA THR A 2 -31.37 -16.01 10.68
C THR A 2 -30.28 -16.69 9.88
N ARG A 3 -29.81 -16.05 8.81
CA ARG A 3 -28.67 -16.53 8.04
C ARG A 3 -27.42 -16.33 8.92
N ARG A 4 -26.82 -17.42 9.39
CA ARG A 4 -25.47 -17.39 9.97
C ARG A 4 -24.48 -17.09 8.85
N LEU A 5 -23.55 -16.19 9.13
CA LEU A 5 -22.39 -15.95 8.29
C LEU A 5 -21.25 -16.78 8.88
N GLU A 6 -20.85 -17.82 8.16
CA GLU A 6 -19.70 -18.67 8.53
C GLU A 6 -18.38 -18.04 8.03
N GLU A 7 -18.47 -17.12 7.08
CA GLU A 7 -17.35 -16.40 6.49
C GLU A 7 -17.66 -14.89 6.39
N LYS A 8 -16.59 -14.09 6.39
CA LYS A 8 -16.67 -12.64 6.20
C LYS A 8 -17.36 -12.33 4.86
N PRO A 9 -18.44 -11.51 4.85
CA PRO A 9 -19.08 -11.11 3.60
C PRO A 9 -18.11 -10.32 2.70
N PRO A 10 -18.12 -10.54 1.38
CA PRO A 10 -17.28 -9.82 0.42
C PRO A 10 -17.42 -8.30 0.56
N GLY A 11 -16.32 -7.56 0.44
CA GLY A 11 -16.36 -6.09 0.52
C GLY A 11 -16.80 -5.52 1.87
N SER A 12 -16.63 -6.27 2.97
CA SER A 12 -16.91 -5.79 4.32
C SER A 12 -15.64 -5.48 5.10
N ALA A 13 -15.69 -4.52 6.03
CA ALA A 13 -14.70 -4.41 7.11
C ALA A 13 -15.09 -5.37 8.24
N SER A 14 -14.12 -5.88 9.01
CA SER A 14 -14.39 -6.67 10.20
C SER A 14 -13.71 -6.08 11.44
N ALA A 15 -14.35 -6.23 12.61
CA ALA A 15 -13.78 -5.88 13.90
C ALA A 15 -14.23 -6.87 14.99
N ALA A 16 -13.31 -7.29 15.84
CA ALA A 16 -13.62 -8.14 16.99
C ALA A 16 -13.87 -7.28 18.23
N VAL A 17 -15.04 -7.43 18.86
CA VAL A 17 -15.43 -6.69 20.07
C VAL A 17 -16.03 -7.67 21.07
N GLY A 18 -15.38 -7.89 22.21
CA GLY A 18 -15.93 -8.70 23.30
C GLY A 18 -16.29 -10.15 22.92
N GLY A 19 -15.52 -10.76 22.01
CA GLY A 19 -15.79 -12.13 21.51
C GLY A 19 -16.81 -12.21 20.37
N MET A 20 -17.33 -11.08 19.90
CA MET A 20 -18.17 -10.98 18.70
C MET A 20 -17.35 -10.45 17.53
N GLU A 21 -17.59 -10.97 16.32
CA GLU A 21 -17.06 -10.38 15.09
C GLU A 21 -18.15 -9.55 14.40
N VAL A 22 -17.87 -8.28 14.17
CA VAL A 22 -18.77 -7.33 13.51
C VAL A 22 -18.30 -7.15 12.08
N TYR A 23 -19.19 -7.36 11.11
CA TYR A 23 -18.93 -7.08 9.71
C TYR A 23 -19.72 -5.84 9.26
N VAL A 24 -19.03 -4.87 8.67
CA VAL A 24 -19.64 -3.67 8.09
C VAL A 24 -19.52 -3.75 6.57
N PRO A 25 -20.62 -4.01 5.84
CA PRO A 25 -20.63 -3.92 4.39
C PRO A 25 -20.25 -2.51 3.96
N LEU A 26 -19.19 -2.38 3.16
CA LEU A 26 -18.75 -1.07 2.66
C LEU A 26 -19.40 -0.73 1.31
N ALA A 27 -20.01 -1.72 0.64
CA ALA A 27 -20.76 -1.52 -0.59
C ALA A 27 -21.92 -0.51 -0.36
N GLY A 28 -21.88 0.62 -1.07
CA GLY A 28 -22.83 1.73 -0.91
C GLY A 28 -22.37 2.84 0.06
N LEU A 29 -21.35 2.60 0.89
CA LEU A 29 -20.67 3.61 1.72
C LEU A 29 -19.37 4.11 1.07
N ILE A 30 -18.70 3.23 0.32
CA ILE A 30 -17.47 3.52 -0.43
C ILE A 30 -17.64 3.04 -1.87
N ASP A 31 -17.18 3.85 -2.81
CA ASP A 31 -17.02 3.46 -4.20
C ASP A 31 -15.66 2.75 -4.34
N PHE A 32 -15.69 1.42 -4.33
CA PHE A 32 -14.50 0.57 -4.38
C PHE A 32 -13.68 0.78 -5.66
N GLU A 33 -14.34 0.98 -6.80
CA GLU A 33 -13.63 1.23 -8.06
C GLU A 33 -12.87 2.54 -7.99
N LYS A 34 -13.50 3.60 -7.48
CA LYS A 34 -12.82 4.89 -7.26
C LYS A 34 -11.68 4.79 -6.25
N GLU A 35 -11.86 4.04 -5.16
CA GLU A 35 -10.82 3.88 -4.15
C GLU A 35 -9.63 3.07 -4.67
N ILE A 36 -9.88 1.97 -5.39
CA ILE A 36 -8.86 1.18 -6.08
C ILE A 36 -8.12 2.06 -7.10
N ALA A 37 -8.84 2.87 -7.90
CA ALA A 37 -8.23 3.78 -8.85
C ALA A 37 -7.36 4.85 -8.17
N ARG A 38 -7.79 5.40 -7.03
CA ARG A 38 -7.02 6.36 -6.23
C ARG A 38 -5.74 5.73 -5.69
N LEU A 39 -5.84 4.54 -5.10
CA LEU A 39 -4.71 3.80 -4.53
C LEU A 39 -3.70 3.38 -5.61
N ASN A 40 -4.16 2.91 -6.77
CA ASN A 40 -3.28 2.60 -7.91
C ASN A 40 -2.52 3.85 -8.38
N ARG A 41 -3.19 4.99 -8.54
CA ARG A 41 -2.53 6.26 -8.91
C ARG A 41 -1.51 6.71 -7.87
N GLU A 42 -1.78 6.50 -6.59
CA GLU A 42 -0.81 6.80 -5.53
C GLU A 42 0.40 5.86 -5.61
N LYS A 43 0.15 4.56 -5.78
CA LYS A 43 1.20 3.54 -5.94
C LYS A 43 2.11 3.84 -7.14
N GLU A 44 1.53 4.11 -8.32
CA GLU A 44 2.27 4.44 -9.54
C GLU A 44 3.20 5.65 -9.37
N LYS A 45 2.73 6.70 -8.69
CA LYS A 45 3.56 7.88 -8.40
C LYS A 45 4.77 7.53 -7.54
N ILE A 46 4.57 6.73 -6.50
CA ILE A 46 5.66 6.35 -5.59
C ILE A 46 6.62 5.38 -6.29
N GLU A 47 6.11 4.45 -7.10
CA GLU A 47 6.93 3.54 -7.91
C GLU A 47 7.79 4.31 -8.91
N ALA A 48 7.25 5.34 -9.57
CA ALA A 48 8.03 6.19 -10.47
C ALA A 48 9.17 6.92 -9.76
N GLU A 49 8.95 7.41 -8.54
CA GLU A 49 10.02 8.02 -7.73
C GLU A 49 11.04 6.96 -7.25
N LEU A 50 10.57 5.78 -6.88
CA LEU A 50 11.44 4.67 -6.45
C LEU A 50 12.37 4.21 -7.57
N VAL A 51 11.90 4.17 -8.82
CA VAL A 51 12.73 3.89 -10.00
C VAL A 51 13.87 4.91 -10.10
N LYS A 52 13.57 6.22 -10.01
CA LYS A 52 14.60 7.27 -10.06
C LYS A 52 15.63 7.14 -8.95
N ILE A 53 15.20 6.81 -7.73
CA ILE A 53 16.10 6.61 -6.58
C ILE A 53 17.01 5.40 -6.83
N ARG A 54 16.46 4.29 -7.31
CA ARG A 54 17.23 3.08 -7.62
C ARG A 54 18.22 3.29 -8.75
N ASP A 55 17.81 3.97 -9.82
CA ASP A 55 18.69 4.31 -10.93
C ASP A 55 19.86 5.19 -10.45
N ARG A 56 19.58 6.15 -9.58
CA ARG A 56 20.60 7.01 -8.97
C ARG A 56 21.55 6.23 -8.08
N LEU A 57 21.05 5.31 -7.25
CA LEU A 57 21.86 4.46 -6.38
C LEU A 57 22.68 3.41 -7.16
N ALA A 58 22.22 3.02 -8.35
CA ALA A 58 22.95 2.14 -9.26
C ALA A 58 24.07 2.85 -10.04
N ASP A 59 23.99 4.18 -10.20
CA ASP A 59 25.02 4.97 -10.86
C ASP A 59 26.29 5.09 -10.00
N GLN A 60 27.33 4.35 -10.38
CA GLN A 60 28.63 4.39 -9.71
C GLN A 60 29.25 5.79 -9.66
N ASN A 61 29.01 6.63 -10.67
CA ASN A 61 29.52 8.01 -10.65
C ASN A 61 28.87 8.83 -9.55
N PHE A 62 27.57 8.64 -9.31
CA PHE A 62 26.88 9.25 -8.20
C PHE A 62 27.46 8.75 -6.88
N ILE A 63 27.62 7.44 -6.70
CA ILE A 63 28.15 6.85 -5.46
C ILE A 63 29.55 7.35 -5.12
N ILE A 64 30.43 7.46 -6.12
CA ILE A 64 31.83 7.89 -5.93
C ILE A 64 31.92 9.40 -5.64
N ARG A 65 31.06 10.22 -6.27
CA ARG A 65 31.13 11.69 -6.17
C ARG A 65 30.28 12.28 -5.05
N ALA A 66 29.20 11.59 -4.65
CA ALA A 66 28.31 12.05 -3.60
C ALA A 66 28.97 11.88 -2.22
N ASN A 67 28.65 12.78 -1.30
CA ASN A 67 29.05 12.59 0.08
C ASN A 67 28.29 11.38 0.70
N PRO A 68 28.87 10.68 1.70
CA PRO A 68 28.24 9.51 2.30
C PRO A 68 26.83 9.77 2.84
N ALA A 69 26.60 10.95 3.43
CA ALA A 69 25.29 11.33 3.98
C ALA A 69 24.20 11.42 2.90
N SER A 70 24.53 11.86 1.68
CA SER A 70 23.59 11.94 0.56
C SER A 70 23.24 10.56 0.03
N VAL A 71 24.23 9.65 -0.05
CA VAL A 71 24.00 8.26 -0.46
C VAL A 71 23.12 7.55 0.57
N GLU A 72 23.39 7.73 1.86
CA GLU A 72 22.59 7.12 2.93
C GLU A 72 21.15 7.64 2.91
N LYS A 73 20.96 8.95 2.76
CA LYS A 73 19.62 9.54 2.62
C LYS A 73 18.84 8.96 1.44
N GLU A 74 19.49 8.72 0.29
CA GLU A 74 18.80 8.10 -0.85
C GLU A 74 18.45 6.63 -0.58
N LYS A 75 19.29 5.88 0.15
CA LYS A 75 18.96 4.50 0.59
C LYS A 75 17.80 4.46 1.59
N GLU A 76 17.77 5.40 2.54
CA GLU A 76 16.64 5.54 3.47
C GLU A 76 15.34 5.83 2.71
N ARG A 77 15.38 6.76 1.75
CA ARG A 77 14.24 7.06 0.87
C ARG A 77 13.80 5.83 0.07
N GLU A 78 14.74 5.05 -0.46
CA GLU A 78 14.43 3.79 -1.16
C GLU A 78 13.66 2.82 -0.24
N LYS A 79 14.14 2.64 0.99
CA LYS A 79 13.52 1.75 1.99
C LYS A 79 12.11 2.22 2.36
N GLU A 80 11.95 3.51 2.65
CA GLU A 80 10.64 4.10 2.99
C GLU A 80 9.64 3.94 1.85
N PHE A 81 10.05 4.23 0.62
CA PHE A 81 9.16 4.19 -0.53
C PHE A 81 8.80 2.74 -0.89
N SER A 82 9.77 1.82 -0.77
CA SER A 82 9.52 0.38 -0.93
C SER A 82 8.50 -0.13 0.08
N ALA A 83 8.63 0.27 1.36
CA ALA A 83 7.67 -0.09 2.40
C ALA A 83 6.27 0.48 2.13
N LYS A 84 6.20 1.74 1.66
CA LYS A 84 4.92 2.38 1.31
C LYS A 84 4.24 1.70 0.12
N VAL A 85 4.99 1.33 -0.92
CA VAL A 85 4.44 0.57 -2.07
C VAL A 85 3.88 -0.78 -1.61
N LYS A 86 4.60 -1.49 -0.75
CA LYS A 86 4.13 -2.77 -0.19
C LYS A 86 2.81 -2.61 0.57
N LEU A 87 2.69 -1.61 1.43
CA LEU A 87 1.46 -1.35 2.17
C LEU A 87 0.28 -1.01 1.24
N LEU A 88 0.53 -0.23 0.17
CA LEU A 88 -0.49 0.07 -0.84
C LEU A 88 -0.92 -1.18 -1.61
N GLN A 89 0.02 -2.09 -1.93
CA GLN A 89 -0.29 -3.38 -2.57
C GLN A 89 -1.16 -4.26 -1.67
N GLU A 90 -0.77 -4.45 -0.40
CA GLU A 90 -1.56 -5.22 0.57
C GLU A 90 -2.96 -4.63 0.72
N ARG A 91 -3.08 -3.30 0.77
CA ARG A 91 -4.39 -2.63 0.82
C ARG A 91 -5.21 -2.89 -0.43
N LEU A 92 -4.62 -2.77 -1.61
CA LEU A 92 -5.29 -3.05 -2.89
C LEU A 92 -5.77 -4.49 -2.99
N GLU A 93 -4.98 -5.46 -2.51
CA GLU A 93 -5.37 -6.87 -2.46
C GLU A 93 -6.55 -7.09 -1.51
N SER A 94 -6.52 -6.47 -0.33
CA SER A 94 -7.61 -6.56 0.65
C SER A 94 -8.95 -5.99 0.16
N LEU A 95 -8.94 -5.12 -0.84
CA LEU A 95 -10.14 -4.53 -1.44
C LEU A 95 -10.69 -5.32 -2.64
N LYS A 96 -9.91 -6.25 -3.20
CA LYS A 96 -10.32 -7.13 -4.30
C LYS A 96 -10.98 -8.43 -3.82
N THR A 97 -10.91 -8.70 -2.51
CA THR A 97 -11.41 -9.91 -1.85
C THR A 97 -12.71 -9.59 -1.11
#